data_AF-A0A5K1H2W0-F1
#
_entry.id   AF-A0A5K1H2W0-F1
#
_cell.length_a   1.000
_cell.length_b   1.000
_cell.length_c   1.000
_cell.angle_alpha   90.00
_cell.angle_beta   90.00
_cell.angle_gamma   90.00
#
_symmetry.space_group_name_H-M   'P 1'
#
loop_
_entity.id
_entity.type
_entity.pdbx_description
1 polymer ?
#
loop_
_entity_poly.entity_id
_entity_poly.type
_entity_poly.pdbx_seq_one_letter_code
_entity_poly.pdbx_strand_id
1 'polypeptide(L)'
;VLRQKRKEKRAAELVQYNSEATVKLENAAIERSKAVDSAVLGKYNIWRKENVNENSDTTVRAIRDQIIMAEVYAGIAKSKNRLDLYEELMLRLKESQRSLGETSIDADLTR
;
A
#
# COMPACT_ATOMS: atom_id res chain seq x y z
N VAL A 1 59.38 -5.96 -7.93
CA VAL A 1 58.79 -4.87 -7.11
C VAL A 1 58.16 -3.73 -7.94
N LEU A 2 58.87 -3.08 -8.87
CA LEU A 2 58.36 -1.92 -9.64
C LEU A 2 57.17 -2.19 -10.58
N ARG A 3 57.07 -3.41 -11.13
CA ARG A 3 55.96 -3.80 -12.02
C ARG A 3 54.65 -3.97 -11.26
N GLN A 4 54.71 -4.41 -10.01
CA GLN A 4 53.54 -4.64 -9.16
C GLN A 4 52.94 -3.31 -8.72
N LYS A 5 53.78 -2.36 -8.27
CA LYS A 5 53.34 -0.99 -7.93
C LYS A 5 52.63 -0.27 -9.08
N ARG A 6 53.05 -0.52 -10.34
CA ARG A 6 52.37 0.02 -11.53
C ARG A 6 51.00 -0.60 -11.79
N LYS A 7 50.83 -1.89 -11.50
CA LYS A 7 49.53 -2.57 -11.61
C LYS A 7 48.56 -2.09 -10.53
N GLU A 8 49.03 -1.93 -9.30
CA GLU A 8 48.23 -1.43 -8.17
C GLU A 8 47.76 0.01 -8.43
N LYS A 9 48.64 0.88 -8.92
CA LYS A 9 48.26 2.27 -9.27
C LYS A 9 47.17 2.31 -10.35
N ARG A 10 47.31 1.51 -11.42
CA ARG A 10 46.29 1.42 -12.47
C ARG A 10 44.96 0.86 -11.98
N ALA A 11 44.98 -0.12 -11.09
CA ALA A 11 43.76 -0.69 -10.51
C ALA A 11 43.04 0.35 -9.63
N ALA A 12 43.77 1.12 -8.82
CA ALA A 12 43.21 2.19 -8.01
C ALA A 12 42.58 3.31 -8.87
N GLU A 13 43.25 3.72 -9.95
CA GLU A 13 42.73 4.70 -10.92
C GLU A 13 41.44 4.21 -11.60
N LEU A 14 41.38 2.92 -12.00
CA LEU A 14 40.18 2.33 -12.59
C LEU A 14 39.00 2.28 -11.60
N VAL A 15 39.27 1.94 -10.34
CA VAL A 15 38.26 1.89 -9.28
C VAL A 15 37.72 3.28 -8.98
N GLN A 16 38.58 4.30 -8.92
CA GLN A 16 38.15 5.69 -8.73
C GLN A 16 37.24 6.16 -9.86
N TYR A 17 37.61 5.89 -11.12
CA TYR A 17 36.78 6.26 -12.28
C TYR A 17 35.39 5.61 -12.23
N ASN A 18 35.31 4.33 -11.86
CA ASN A 18 34.04 3.64 -11.68
C ASN A 18 33.21 4.26 -10.54
N SER A 19 33.83 4.60 -9.41
CA SER A 19 33.13 5.24 -8.29
C SER A 19 32.60 6.63 -8.63
N GLU A 20 33.31 7.39 -9.47
CA GLU A 20 32.85 8.70 -9.94
C GLU A 20 31.66 8.55 -10.90
N ALA A 21 31.69 7.55 -11.78
CA ALA A 21 30.60 7.24 -12.69
C ALA A 21 29.32 6.80 -11.94
N THR A 22 29.46 5.98 -10.88
CA THR A 22 28.30 5.58 -10.06
C THR A 22 27.70 6.76 -9.32
N VAL A 23 28.51 7.63 -8.72
CA VAL A 23 28.03 8.83 -8.02
C VAL A 23 27.30 9.78 -8.98
N LYS A 24 27.79 9.95 -10.22
CA LYS A 24 27.11 10.76 -11.23
C LYS A 24 25.75 10.19 -11.63
N LEU A 25 25.65 8.87 -11.79
CA LEU A 25 24.39 8.19 -12.09
C LEU A 25 23.40 8.28 -10.93
N GLU A 26 23.87 8.10 -9.69
CA GLU A 26 23.05 8.25 -8.49
C GLU A 26 22.51 9.69 -8.34
N ASN A 27 23.38 10.70 -8.50
CA ASN A 27 22.96 12.10 -8.47
C ASN A 27 21.95 12.43 -9.56
N ALA A 28 22.14 11.92 -10.78
CA ALA A 28 21.19 12.10 -11.87
C ALA A 28 19.84 11.40 -11.58
N ALA A 29 19.86 10.23 -10.94
CA ALA A 29 18.64 9.52 -10.52
C ALA A 29 17.90 10.29 -9.40
N ILE A 30 18.62 10.84 -8.43
CA ILE A 30 18.06 11.66 -7.35
C ILE A 30 17.40 12.92 -7.92
N GLU A 31 18.08 13.67 -8.79
CA GLU A 31 17.51 14.88 -9.40
C GLU A 31 16.29 14.57 -10.28
N ARG A 32 16.31 13.44 -11.01
CA ARG A 32 15.14 12.97 -11.76
C ARG A 32 13.98 12.58 -10.84
N SER A 33 14.25 11.98 -9.68
CA SER A 33 13.23 11.65 -8.68
C SER A 33 12.54 12.90 -8.13
N LYS A 34 13.30 13.97 -7.83
CA LYS A 34 12.74 15.24 -7.34
C LYS A 34 11.75 15.86 -8.34
N ALA A 35 12.01 15.73 -9.64
CA ALA A 35 11.10 16.21 -10.68
C ALA A 35 9.79 15.42 -10.73
N VAL A 36 9.81 14.13 -10.40
CA VAL A 36 8.61 13.27 -10.30
C VAL A 36 7.76 13.64 -9.07
N ASP A 37 8.39 14.04 -7.96
CA ASP A 37 7.70 14.46 -6.75
C ASP A 37 6.95 15.80 -6.90
N SER A 38 7.43 16.68 -7.79
CA SER A 38 6.86 18.00 -8.08
C SER A 38 5.84 18.00 -9.23
N ALA A 39 5.85 16.99 -10.11
CA ALA A 39 4.85 16.88 -11.16
C ALA A 39 3.48 16.55 -10.56
N VAL A 40 2.41 16.94 -11.24
CA VAL A 40 1.01 16.71 -10.85
C VAL A 40 0.70 15.25 -10.44
N LEU A 41 1.54 14.28 -10.83
CA LEU A 41 1.55 12.89 -10.35
C LEU A 41 1.76 12.73 -8.82
N GLY A 42 2.53 13.62 -8.18
CA GLY A 42 2.76 13.58 -6.74
C GLY A 42 1.49 13.79 -5.91
N LYS A 43 0.52 14.56 -6.45
CA LYS A 43 -0.77 14.83 -5.80
C LYS A 43 -1.72 13.64 -5.82
N TYR A 44 -1.46 12.62 -6.66
CA TYR A 44 -2.34 11.45 -6.84
C TYR A 44 -1.66 10.12 -6.47
N ASN A 45 -0.52 10.17 -5.78
CA ASN A 45 0.11 8.95 -5.28
C ASN A 45 -0.60 8.50 -3.99
N ILE A 46 -1.29 7.35 -4.05
CA ILE A 46 -2.04 6.70 -2.96
C ILE A 46 -1.16 6.43 -1.71
N TRP A 47 0.16 6.41 -1.89
CA TRP A 47 1.13 5.99 -0.88
C TRP A 47 1.81 7.14 -0.11
N ARG A 48 1.43 8.41 -0.32
CA ARG A 48 2.00 9.56 0.41
C ARG A 48 1.20 9.86 1.68
N LYS A 49 1.88 10.09 2.81
CA LYS A 49 1.28 10.43 4.11
C LYS A 49 0.42 11.71 4.12
N GLU A 50 0.67 12.65 3.20
CA GLU A 50 -0.13 13.87 2.99
C GLU A 50 -1.41 13.60 2.18
N ASN A 51 -1.44 12.50 1.42
CA ASN A 51 -2.58 11.95 0.68
C ASN A 51 -3.31 10.88 1.49
N VAL A 52 -3.14 10.89 2.81
CA VAL A 52 -4.26 10.50 3.67
C VAL A 52 -5.32 11.57 3.40
N ASN A 53 -6.04 11.38 2.28
CA ASN A 53 -7.39 11.85 2.18
C ASN A 53 -8.00 11.56 3.55
N GLU A 54 -8.57 12.60 4.15
CA GLU A 54 -9.49 12.45 5.25
C GLU A 54 -10.50 11.43 4.75
N ASN A 55 -10.28 10.14 5.07
CA ASN A 55 -10.97 9.01 4.47
C ASN A 55 -12.37 9.09 5.05
N SER A 56 -13.18 9.91 4.41
CA SER A 56 -14.53 10.20 4.82
C SER A 56 -15.40 8.96 4.70
N ASP A 57 -14.87 7.82 4.26
CA ASP A 57 -15.48 6.51 4.13
C ASP A 57 -14.78 5.43 5.00
N THR A 58 -13.93 5.79 5.98
CA THR A 58 -13.24 4.81 6.83
C THR A 58 -14.18 3.80 7.48
N THR A 59 -15.29 4.27 8.04
CA THR A 59 -16.27 3.39 8.70
C THR A 59 -17.10 2.61 7.69
N VAL A 60 -17.49 3.22 6.57
CA VAL A 60 -18.15 2.54 5.44
C VAL A 60 -17.30 1.37 4.93
N ARG A 61 -16.00 1.60 4.73
CA ARG A 61 -15.05 0.58 4.29
C ARG A 61 -14.88 -0.53 5.33
N ALA A 62 -14.76 -0.18 6.61
CA ALA A 62 -14.69 -1.17 7.68
C ALA A 62 -15.95 -2.05 7.73
N ILE A 63 -17.15 -1.47 7.55
CA ILE A 63 -18.40 -2.22 7.50
C ILE A 63 -18.43 -3.16 6.29
N ARG A 64 -18.01 -2.71 5.11
CA ARG A 64 -17.91 -3.56 3.90
C ARG A 64 -16.96 -4.74 4.11
N ASP A 65 -15.79 -4.51 4.72
CA ASP A 65 -14.84 -5.56 5.04
C ASP A 65 -15.43 -6.59 6.02
N GLN A 66 -16.20 -6.13 7.02
CA GLN A 66 -16.89 -7.03 7.95
C GLN A 66 -17.96 -7.87 7.27
N ILE A 67 -18.70 -7.32 6.30
CA ILE A 67 -19.68 -8.08 5.50
C ILE A 67 -18.98 -9.21 4.75
N ILE A 68 -17.89 -8.90 4.02
CA ILE A 68 -17.12 -9.90 3.27
C ILE A 68 -16.61 -11.01 4.20
N MET A 69 -16.03 -10.63 5.35
CA MET A 69 -15.55 -11.59 6.34
C MET A 69 -16.67 -12.48 6.89
N ALA A 70 -17.84 -11.90 7.19
CA ALA A 70 -18.99 -12.64 7.70
C ALA A 70 -19.55 -13.62 6.65
N GLU A 71 -19.57 -13.28 5.36
CA GLU A 71 -19.95 -14.21 4.28
C GLU A 71 -19.02 -15.42 4.20
N VAL A 72 -17.70 -15.17 4.26
CA VAL A 72 -16.68 -16.25 4.27
C VAL A 72 -16.87 -17.15 5.48
N TYR A 73 -17.03 -16.58 6.68
CA TYR A 73 -17.26 -17.36 7.89
C TYR A 73 -18.59 -18.11 7.87
N ALA A 74 -19.65 -17.55 7.29
CA ALA A 74 -20.92 -18.25 7.11
C ALA A 74 -20.75 -19.48 6.20
N GLY A 75 -20.00 -19.35 5.10
CA GLY A 75 -19.65 -20.49 4.24
C GLY A 75 -18.87 -21.59 4.98
N ILE A 76 -17.91 -21.19 5.82
CA ILE A 76 -17.15 -22.12 6.67
C ILE A 76 -18.06 -22.78 7.72
N ALA A 77 -18.93 -22.02 8.38
CA ALA A 77 -19.87 -22.54 9.37
C ALA A 77 -20.83 -23.57 8.76
N LYS A 78 -21.37 -23.26 7.57
CA LYS A 78 -22.24 -24.16 6.82
C LYS A 78 -21.53 -25.46 6.42
N SER A 79 -20.28 -25.38 5.92
CA SER A 79 -19.50 -26.57 5.58
C SER A 79 -19.11 -27.43 6.79
N LYS A 80 -19.00 -26.82 7.97
CA LYS A 80 -18.72 -27.51 9.25
C LYS A 80 -19.97 -27.95 10.02
N ASN A 81 -21.17 -27.85 9.41
CA ASN A 81 -22.45 -28.18 10.04
C ASN A 81 -22.72 -27.42 11.36
N ARG A 82 -22.20 -26.19 11.47
CA ARG A 82 -22.44 -25.26 12.59
C ARG A 82 -23.56 -24.30 12.20
N LEU A 83 -24.79 -24.81 12.22
CA LEU A 83 -25.98 -24.09 11.75
C LEU A 83 -26.38 -22.94 12.69
N ASP A 84 -26.16 -23.12 13.99
CA ASP A 84 -26.29 -22.09 15.03
C ASP A 84 -25.51 -20.82 14.67
N LEU A 85 -24.22 -21.00 14.37
CA LEU A 85 -23.31 -19.92 14.03
C LEU A 85 -23.63 -19.32 12.65
N TYR A 86 -24.05 -20.16 11.70
CA TYR A 86 -24.45 -19.72 10.38
C TYR A 86 -25.67 -18.79 10.45
N GLU A 87 -26.70 -19.14 11.22
CA GLU A 87 -27.91 -18.32 11.38
C GLU A 87 -27.60 -16.98 12.06
N GLU A 88 -26.75 -16.99 13.09
CA GLU A 88 -26.30 -15.77 13.75
C GLU A 88 -25.54 -14.85 12.78
N LEU A 89 -24.59 -15.41 12.01
CA LEU A 89 -23.82 -14.64 11.01
C LEU A 89 -24.72 -14.06 9.93
N MET A 90 -25.70 -14.83 9.44
CA MET A 90 -26.66 -14.34 8.45
C MET A 90 -27.57 -13.23 9.00
N LEU A 91 -27.93 -13.29 10.28
CA LEU A 91 -28.70 -12.24 10.95
C LEU A 91 -27.88 -10.95 11.06
N ARG A 92 -26.63 -11.05 11.55
CA ARG A 92 -25.70 -9.91 11.65
C ARG A 92 -25.38 -9.29 10.29
N LEU A 93 -25.26 -10.11 9.25
CA LEU A 93 -25.03 -9.64 7.88
C LEU A 93 -26.19 -8.79 7.37
N LYS A 94 -27.45 -9.23 7.60
CA LYS A 94 -28.64 -8.45 7.23
C LYS A 94 -28.73 -7.13 7.98
N GLU A 95 -28.37 -7.11 9.26
CA GLU A 95 -28.30 -5.88 10.06
C GLU A 95 -27.26 -4.92 9.48
N SER A 96 -26.05 -5.41 9.22
CA SER A 96 -24.94 -4.63 8.67
C SER A 96 -25.24 -4.07 7.28
N GLN A 97 -25.84 -4.88 6.39
CA GLN A 97 -26.29 -4.43 5.06
C GLN A 97 -27.37 -3.36 5.16
N ARG A 98 -28.34 -3.51 6.08
CA ARG A 98 -29.38 -2.51 6.29
C ARG A 98 -28.82 -1.18 6.82
N SER A 99 -27.87 -1.24 7.75
CA SER A 99 -27.21 -0.04 8.28
C SER A 99 -26.33 0.67 7.26
N LEU A 100 -25.75 -0.09 6.31
CA LEU A 100 -24.87 0.46 5.29
C LEU A 100 -25.65 1.07 4.12
N GLY A 101 -26.77 0.46 3.71
CA GLY A 101 -27.56 0.94 2.58
C GLY A 101 -26.73 1.14 1.30
N GLU A 102 -26.93 2.27 0.62
CA GLU A 102 -26.14 2.72 -0.54
C GLU A 102 -25.05 3.73 -0.15
N THR A 103 -24.77 3.87 1.14
CA THR A 103 -23.87 4.90 1.66
C THR A 103 -22.43 4.66 1.20
N SER A 104 -21.81 5.72 0.67
CA SER A 104 -20.41 5.72 0.23
C SER A 104 -19.49 6.60 1.09
N ILE A 105 -20.06 7.36 2.04
CA ILE A 105 -19.35 8.29 2.92
C ILE A 105 -19.89 8.13 4.35
N ASP A 106 -19.01 8.11 5.34
CA ASP A 106 -19.28 7.98 6.77
C ASP A 106 -20.32 9.00 7.28
N ALA A 107 -20.36 10.20 6.69
CA ALA A 107 -21.32 11.25 7.04
C ALA A 107 -22.79 10.85 6.79
N ASP A 108 -23.03 9.96 5.82
CA ASP A 108 -24.37 9.51 5.43
C ASP A 108 -24.76 8.20 6.14
N LEU A 109 -23.94 7.70 7.07
CA LEU A 109 -24.31 6.56 7.91
C LEU A 109 -25.33 7.02 8.96
N THR A 110 -26.50 6.41 8.95
CA THR A 110 -27.50 6.59 10.01
C THR A 110 -26.94 5.98 11.30
N ARG A 111 -26.63 6.83 12.29
CA ARG A 111 -26.19 6.42 13.64
C ARG A 111 -27.31 5.87 14.49
#